data_AF-A0A2R6PHC3-F1
#
_entry.id   AF-A0A2R6PHC3-F1
#
_cell.length_a   1.000
_cell.length_b   1.000
_cell.length_c   1.000
_cell.angle_alpha   90.00
_cell.angle_beta   90.00
_cell.angle_gamma   90.00
#
_symmetry.space_group_name_H-M   'P 1'
#
loop_
_entity.id
_entity.type
_entity.pdbx_description
1 polymer ?
#
loop_
_entity_poly.entity_id
_entity_poly.type
_entity_poly.pdbx_seq_one_letter_code
_entity_poly.pdbx_strand_id
1 'polypeptide(L)'
;MDPNTYSYNYEVLENNVGFTYCKSSFKVVPIDGDEALGSQIEWTYVSDPFEGKTPDHLSDYFNTNLQAMAKSIKKYLEPKC
;
A
#
# COMPACT_ATOMS: atom_id res chain seq x y z
N MET A 1 -9.23 8.19 6.27
CA MET A 1 -8.98 8.36 4.82
C MET A 1 -9.47 9.75 4.43
N ASP A 2 -8.64 10.52 3.74
CA ASP A 2 -9.07 11.79 3.15
C ASP A 2 -9.86 11.50 1.87
N PRO A 3 -11.15 11.87 1.80
CA PRO A 3 -11.99 11.58 0.65
C PRO A 3 -11.66 12.43 -0.58
N ASN A 4 -10.94 13.55 -0.43
CA ASN A 4 -10.61 14.43 -1.56
C ASN A 4 -9.39 13.92 -2.35
N THR A 5 -8.44 13.30 -1.65
CA THR A 5 -7.19 12.80 -2.23
C THR A 5 -7.16 11.27 -2.35
N TYR A 6 -8.20 10.60 -1.84
CA TYR A 6 -8.26 9.15 -1.66
C TYR A 6 -6.99 8.60 -1.00
N SER A 7 -6.46 9.32 -0.01
CA SER A 7 -5.22 8.96 0.67
C SER A 7 -5.40 8.70 2.17
N TYR A 8 -4.48 7.92 2.73
CA TYR A 8 -4.42 7.60 4.14
C TYR A 8 -2.97 7.55 4.61
N ASN A 9 -2.60 8.46 5.50
CA ASN A 9 -1.27 8.57 6.08
C ASN A 9 -1.29 8.02 7.51
N TYR A 10 -0.26 7.28 7.90
CA TYR A 10 -0.15 6.72 9.23
C TYR A 10 1.31 6.45 9.63
N GLU A 11 1.53 6.30 10.93
CA GLU A 11 2.80 5.90 11.52
C GLU A 11 2.63 4.54 12.19
N VAL A 12 3.56 3.63 11.93
CA VAL A 12 3.59 2.32 12.59
C VAL A 12 4.30 2.49 13.92
N LEU A 13 3.56 2.39 15.02
CA LEU A 13 4.11 2.52 16.37
C LEU A 13 4.77 1.21 16.84
N GLU A 14 4.16 0.07 16.52
CA GLU A 14 4.63 -1.27 16.88
C GLU A 14 4.29 -2.25 15.75
N ASN A 15 5.14 -3.26 15.54
CA ASN A 15 4.91 -4.30 14.53
C ASN A 15 5.70 -5.58 14.87
N ASN A 16 5.30 -6.69 14.25
CA ASN A 16 5.97 -7.99 14.35
C ASN A 16 6.97 -8.26 13.20
N VAL A 17 7.22 -7.26 12.35
CA VAL A 17 8.07 -7.38 11.16
C VAL A 17 9.53 -7.06 11.51
N GLY A 18 9.78 -6.15 12.46
CA GLY A 18 11.11 -5.88 13.02
C GLY A 18 11.71 -4.52 12.68
N PHE A 19 10.99 -3.64 11.97
CA PHE A 19 11.42 -2.25 11.76
C PHE A 19 10.94 -1.36 12.92
N THR A 20 11.76 -0.38 13.31
CA THR A 20 11.51 0.49 14.47
C THR A 20 10.79 1.79 14.13
N TYR A 21 10.91 2.24 12.88
CA TYR A 21 10.27 3.44 12.37
C TYR A 21 9.72 3.17 10.98
N CYS A 22 8.45 3.50 10.78
CA CYS A 22 7.85 3.53 9.45
C CYS A 22 6.68 4.51 9.42
N LYS A 23 6.78 5.54 8.58
CA LYS A 23 5.65 6.37 8.17
C LYS A 23 5.24 5.98 6.77
N SER A 24 3.96 5.76 6.58
CA SER A 24 3.41 5.23 5.33
C SER A 24 2.24 6.07 4.85
N SER A 25 2.09 6.12 3.54
CA SER A 25 0.96 6.72 2.85
C SER A 25 0.40 5.71 1.85
N PHE A 26 -0.89 5.43 1.98
CA PHE A 26 -1.68 4.78 0.92
C PHE A 26 -2.40 5.83 0.10
N LYS A 27 -2.50 5.61 -1.21
CA LYS A 27 -3.32 6.42 -2.11
C LYS A 27 -3.94 5.54 -3.18
N VAL A 28 -5.18 5.84 -3.55
CA VAL A 28 -5.81 5.26 -4.75
C VAL A 28 -5.78 6.33 -5.83
N VAL A 29 -5.25 5.98 -7.01
CA VAL A 29 -5.21 6.91 -8.16
C VAL A 29 -5.73 6.21 -9.42
N PRO A 30 -6.26 6.98 -10.40
CA PRO A 30 -6.61 6.43 -11.71
C PRO A 30 -5.37 5.92 -12.45
N ILE A 31 -5.50 4.82 -13.18
CA ILE A 31 -4.42 4.30 -14.04
C ILE A 31 -4.20 5.27 -15.20
N ASP A 32 -2.97 5.74 -15.39
CA ASP A 32 -2.59 6.76 -16.38
C ASP A 32 -3.44 8.04 -16.34
N GLY A 33 -4.05 8.35 -15.19
CA GLY A 33 -4.96 9.49 -15.04
C GLY A 33 -6.35 9.29 -15.62
N ASP A 34 -6.68 8.08 -16.11
CA ASP A 34 -7.97 7.73 -16.70
C ASP A 34 -8.75 6.76 -15.80
N GLU A 35 -9.89 7.22 -15.28
CA GLU A 35 -10.78 6.42 -14.43
C GLU A 35 -11.40 5.22 -15.18
N ALA A 36 -11.50 5.28 -16.51
CA ALA A 36 -12.04 4.19 -17.33
C ALA A 36 -11.09 2.98 -17.39
N LEU A 37 -9.79 3.19 -17.20
CA LEU A 37 -8.79 2.12 -17.13
C LEU A 37 -8.79 1.41 -15.78
N GLY A 38 -9.44 2.00 -14.78
CA GLY A 38 -9.51 1.50 -13.41
C GLY A 38 -8.62 2.28 -12.46
N SER A 39 -8.20 1.63 -11.37
CA SER A 39 -7.44 2.27 -10.31
C SER A 39 -6.21 1.47 -9.94
N GLN A 40 -5.15 2.18 -9.56
CA GLN A 40 -3.97 1.62 -8.92
C GLN A 40 -3.89 2.07 -7.46
N ILE A 41 -3.32 1.22 -6.62
CA ILE A 41 -3.02 1.55 -5.23
C ILE A 41 -1.53 1.85 -5.15
N GLU A 42 -1.20 3.04 -4.67
CA GLU A 42 0.16 3.46 -4.38
C GLU A 42 0.38 3.38 -2.87
N TRP A 43 1.46 2.71 -2.46
CA TRP A 43 1.91 2.68 -1.08
C TRP A 43 3.34 3.19 -1.03
N THR A 44 3.52 4.37 -0.45
CA THR A 44 4.82 4.96 -0.19
C THR A 44 5.15 4.90 1.28
N TYR A 45 6.43 4.79 1.60
CA TYR A 45 6.88 4.71 2.98
C TYR A 45 8.25 5.35 3.18
N VAL A 46 8.51 5.74 4.42
CA VAL A 46 9.83 6.12 4.92
C VAL A 46 10.05 5.29 6.17
N SER A 47 11.12 4.50 6.18
CA SER A 47 11.50 3.66 7.32
C SER A 47 12.99 3.72 7.58
N ASP A 48 13.38 3.27 8.76
CA ASP A 48 14.78 2.94 9.02
C ASP A 48 15.20 1.72 8.18
N PRO A 49 16.51 1.56 7.90
CA PRO A 49 17.04 0.33 7.31
C PRO A 49 16.70 -0.86 8.19
N PHE A 50 16.26 -1.95 7.56
CA PHE A 50 16.01 -3.18 8.28
C PHE A 50 17.33 -3.94 8.47
N GLU A 51 17.86 -3.93 9.69
CA GLU A 51 19.09 -4.63 10.05
C GLU A 51 19.05 -6.11 9.64
N GLY A 52 20.10 -6.56 8.95
CA GLY A 52 20.22 -7.94 8.47
C GLY A 52 19.35 -8.28 7.26
N LYS A 53 18.70 -7.29 6.61
CA LYS A 53 17.95 -7.46 5.36
C LYS A 53 18.53 -6.59 4.25
N THR A 54 18.13 -6.90 3.02
CA THR A 54 18.44 -6.07 1.86
C THR A 54 17.60 -4.78 1.90
N PRO A 55 18.08 -3.69 1.28
CA PRO A 55 17.32 -2.43 1.19
C PRO A 55 15.90 -2.63 0.61
N ASP A 56 15.75 -3.56 -0.34
CA ASP A 56 14.49 -3.81 -1.03
C ASP A 56 13.52 -4.71 -0.25
N HIS A 57 13.96 -5.31 0.86
CA HIS A 57 13.16 -6.31 1.59
C HIS A 57 11.79 -5.77 2.03
N LEU A 58 11.74 -4.54 2.55
CA LEU A 58 10.49 -3.90 2.96
C LEU A 58 9.60 -3.57 1.76
N SER A 59 10.18 -3.11 0.65
CA SER A 59 9.46 -2.87 -0.60
C SER A 59 8.83 -4.15 -1.13
N ASP A 60 9.57 -5.26 -1.16
CA ASP A 60 9.06 -6.56 -1.61
C ASP A 60 7.95 -7.09 -0.70
N TYR A 61 8.12 -6.92 0.62
CA TYR A 61 7.13 -7.28 1.62
C TYR A 61 5.82 -6.50 1.43
N PHE A 62 5.89 -5.16 1.35
CA PHE A 62 4.70 -4.34 1.14
C PHE A 62 4.07 -4.60 -0.21
N ASN A 63 4.84 -4.75 -1.30
CA ASN A 63 4.31 -5.03 -2.63
C ASN A 63 3.54 -6.36 -2.67
N THR A 64 4.08 -7.41 -2.04
CA THR A 64 3.39 -8.71 -1.97
C THR A 64 2.01 -8.58 -1.29
N ASN A 65 1.95 -7.87 -0.15
CA ASN A 65 0.70 -7.63 0.57
C ASN A 65 -0.26 -6.70 -0.22
N LEU A 66 0.29 -5.70 -0.93
CA LEU A 66 -0.47 -4.76 -1.73
C LEU A 66 -1.18 -5.46 -2.90
N GLN A 67 -0.50 -6.39 -3.59
CA GLN A 67 -1.09 -7.21 -4.65
C GLN A 67 -2.23 -8.10 -4.11
N ALA A 68 -2.04 -8.70 -2.94
CA ALA A 68 -3.09 -9.49 -2.27
C ALA A 68 -4.32 -8.63 -1.90
N MET A 69 -4.09 -7.40 -1.44
CA MET A 69 -5.14 -6.43 -1.13
C MET A 69 -5.90 -6.02 -2.40
N ALA A 70 -5.21 -5.65 -3.47
CA ALA A 70 -5.81 -5.29 -4.75
C ALA A 70 -6.70 -6.42 -5.31
N LYS A 71 -6.23 -7.67 -5.24
CA LYS A 71 -7.02 -8.84 -5.64
C LYS A 71 -8.28 -9.02 -4.78
N SER A 72 -8.17 -8.81 -3.48
CA SER A 72 -9.30 -8.91 -2.55
C SER A 72 -10.35 -7.83 -2.82
N ILE A 73 -9.92 -6.59 -3.05
CA ILE A 73 -10.79 -5.47 -3.42
C ILE A 73 -11.50 -5.76 -4.74
N LYS A 74 -10.76 -6.18 -5.77
CA LYS A 74 -11.33 -6.54 -7.07
C LYS A 74 -12.42 -7.60 -6.92
N LYS A 75 -12.14 -8.68 -6.19
CA LYS A 75 -13.12 -9.75 -5.91
C LYS A 75 -14.35 -9.25 -5.14
N TYR A 76 -14.19 -8.29 -4.23
CA TYR A 76 -15.31 -7.73 -3.48
C TYR A 76 -16.22 -6.84 -4.35
N LEU A 77 -15.61 -6.11 -5.30
CA LEU A 77 -16.32 -5.23 -6.23
C LEU A 77 -16.92 -5.96 -7.43
N GLU A 78 -16.51 -7.21 -7.68
CA GLU A 78 -17.12 -8.05 -8.71
C GLU A 78 -18.63 -8.21 -8.45
N PRO A 79 -19.49 -8.00 -9.47
CA PRO A 79 -20.92 -8.18 -9.33
C PRO A 79 -21.22 -9.59 -8.86
N LYS A 80 -22.06 -9.72 -7.82
CA LYS A 80 -22.61 -11.03 -7.45
C LYS A 80 -23.69 -11.37 -8.48
N CYS A 81 -23.39 -12.32 -9.36
CA CYS A 81 -24.39 -12.96 -10.22
C CYS A 81 -25.51 -13.61 -9.41
#